data_AF-W2EKF6-F1
#
_entry.id   AF-W2EKF6-F1
#
_cell.length_a   1.000
_cell.length_b   1.000
_cell.length_c   1.000
_cell.angle_alpha   90.00
_cell.angle_beta   90.00
_cell.angle_gamma   90.00
#
_symmetry.space_group_name_H-M   'P 1'
#
loop_
_entity.id
_entity.type
_entity.pdbx_description
1 polymer ?
#
loop_
_entity_poly.entity_id
_entity_poly.type
_entity_poly.pdbx_seq_one_letter_code
_entity_poly.pdbx_strand_id
1 'polypeptide(L)'
;MQGLLLRLSGLDADAESAVRVIAYFDSLVRDHVTVRGMAQATARLAQCPAGFADGSGGFVRALADGSVEYPSAPPVNGAARPLPSGGRVWLEREGRAHGLDEIVLERFAEAAAVAVERAAGPAVNDPALVELVLAEGAGETERARALRLMGFPAAAPVRVLAVSGPAGGLVAGLRAAGRHVRETPMDVPGGTVTAVLADAAGRSGRGEPAGGIGGAEDRGTGAAEPG
;
A
#
# COMPACT_ATOMS: atom_id res chain seq x y z
N MET A 1 13.53 36.68 28.38
CA MET A 1 14.12 35.41 27.93
C MET A 1 13.10 34.29 27.69
N GLN A 2 11.91 34.29 28.31
CA GLN A 2 10.85 33.27 28.09
C GLN A 2 10.46 33.01 26.62
N GLY A 3 10.40 34.04 25.76
CA GLY A 3 9.93 33.88 24.38
C GLY A 3 10.85 33.05 23.46
N LEU A 4 12.15 32.98 23.76
CA LEU A 4 13.10 32.14 23.02
C LEU A 4 13.04 30.68 23.50
N LEU A 5 12.86 30.46 24.80
CA LEU A 5 12.72 29.11 25.37
C LEU A 5 11.46 28.41 24.87
N LEU A 6 10.34 29.14 24.76
CA LEU A 6 9.08 28.59 24.20
C LEU A 6 9.20 28.24 22.71
N ARG A 7 10.00 28.99 21.94
CA ARG A 7 10.25 28.69 20.52
C ARG A 7 11.21 27.51 20.34
N LEU A 8 12.22 27.40 21.19
CA LEU A 8 13.12 26.23 21.20
C LEU A 8 12.38 24.95 21.62
N SER A 9 11.52 25.01 22.65
CA SER A 9 10.74 23.84 23.06
C SER A 9 9.74 23.40 21.99
N GLY A 10 9.16 24.34 21.24
CA GLY A 10 8.29 24.03 20.10
C GLY A 10 9.07 23.39 18.94
N LEU A 11 10.25 23.92 18.62
CA LEU A 11 11.14 23.35 17.60
C LEU A 11 11.62 21.94 17.97
N ASP A 12 11.92 21.69 19.24
CA ASP A 12 12.34 20.38 19.73
C ASP A 12 11.20 19.36 19.65
N ALA A 13 9.97 19.76 19.99
CA ALA A 13 8.78 18.92 19.85
C ALA A 13 8.43 18.60 18.38
N ASP A 14 8.57 19.58 17.48
CA ASP A 14 8.35 19.38 16.04
C ASP A 14 9.44 18.49 15.42
N ALA A 15 10.70 18.67 15.84
CA ALA A 15 11.82 17.83 15.42
C ALA A 15 11.67 16.39 15.94
N GLU A 16 11.30 16.21 17.20
CA GLU A 16 11.02 14.90 17.78
C GLU A 16 9.88 14.20 17.01
N SER A 17 8.82 14.95 16.69
CA SER A 17 7.69 14.44 15.91
C SER A 17 8.12 14.01 14.50
N ALA A 18 8.98 14.79 13.83
CA ALA A 18 9.53 14.41 12.53
C ALA A 18 10.37 13.12 12.61
N VAL A 19 11.20 12.96 13.65
CA VAL A 19 11.98 11.73 13.88
C VAL A 19 11.06 10.53 14.09
N ARG A 20 9.95 10.70 14.83
CA ARG A 20 8.95 9.63 15.02
C ARG A 20 8.28 9.25 13.71
N VAL A 21 7.98 10.21 12.83
CA VAL A 21 7.45 9.93 11.48
C VAL A 21 8.45 9.12 10.66
N ILE A 22 9.72 9.48 10.66
CA ILE A 22 10.78 8.74 9.96
C ILE A 22 10.84 7.29 10.48
N ALA A 23 10.97 7.12 11.80
CA ALA A 23 11.02 5.80 12.42
C ALA A 23 9.78 4.93 12.13
N TYR A 24 8.60 5.56 12.04
CA TYR A 24 7.37 4.89 11.66
C TYR A 24 7.44 4.32 10.24
N PHE A 25 7.81 5.13 9.24
CA PHE A 25 7.93 4.63 7.86
C PHE A 25 9.06 3.61 7.69
N ASP A 26 10.18 3.79 8.39
CA ASP A 26 11.27 2.80 8.41
C ASP A 26 10.79 1.43 8.92
N SER A 27 9.91 1.41 9.92
CA SER A 27 9.29 0.17 10.41
C SER A 27 8.41 -0.48 9.35
N LEU A 28 7.59 0.29 8.61
CA LEU A 28 6.76 -0.24 7.53
C LEU A 28 7.61 -0.84 6.40
N VAL A 29 8.73 -0.20 6.06
CA VAL A 29 9.66 -0.72 5.05
C VAL A 29 10.32 -2.02 5.51
N ARG A 30 10.76 -2.06 6.77
CA ARG A 30 11.37 -3.23 7.42
C ARG A 30 10.41 -4.41 7.51
N ASP A 31 9.16 -4.15 7.84
CA ASP A 31 8.10 -5.16 7.96
C ASP A 31 7.51 -5.56 6.60
N HIS A 32 8.11 -5.08 5.49
CA HIS A 32 7.71 -5.37 4.12
C HIS A 32 6.23 -5.06 3.83
N VAL A 33 5.71 -3.99 4.44
CA VAL A 33 4.32 -3.56 4.24
C VAL A 33 4.09 -3.22 2.76
N THR A 34 2.94 -3.66 2.24
CA THR A 34 2.56 -3.39 0.84
C THR A 34 2.23 -1.92 0.62
N VAL A 35 2.27 -1.44 -0.63
CA VAL A 35 1.88 -0.06 -0.98
C VAL A 35 0.47 0.29 -0.48
N ARG A 36 -0.48 -0.64 -0.59
CA ARG A 36 -1.82 -0.50 -0.01
C ARG A 36 -1.77 -0.31 1.50
N GLY A 37 -1.01 -1.16 2.20
CA GLY A 37 -0.83 -1.07 3.65
C GLY A 37 -0.19 0.26 4.06
N MET A 38 0.78 0.76 3.29
CA MET A 38 1.39 2.07 3.50
C MET A 38 0.37 3.19 3.32
N ALA A 39 -0.47 3.18 2.30
CA ALA A 39 -1.53 4.18 2.14
C ALA A 39 -2.50 4.19 3.33
N GLN A 40 -2.90 3.01 3.84
CA GLN A 40 -3.74 2.89 5.04
C GLN A 40 -3.04 3.41 6.31
N ALA A 41 -1.77 3.07 6.49
CA ALA A 41 -0.95 3.54 7.60
C ALA A 41 -0.79 5.07 7.56
N THR A 42 -0.49 5.63 6.39
CA THR A 42 -0.37 7.07 6.18
C THR A 42 -1.69 7.79 6.44
N ALA A 43 -2.82 7.27 5.95
CA ALA A 43 -4.13 7.89 6.19
C ALA A 43 -4.49 7.94 7.68
N ARG A 44 -4.17 6.87 8.42
CA ARG A 44 -4.32 6.83 9.89
C ARG A 44 -3.35 7.79 10.59
N LEU A 45 -2.10 7.87 10.16
CA LEU A 45 -1.11 8.77 10.75
C LEU A 45 -1.49 10.26 10.54
N ALA A 46 -1.87 10.61 9.30
CA ALA A 46 -2.17 11.98 8.90
C ALA A 46 -3.60 12.45 9.25
N GLN A 47 -4.45 11.50 9.69
CA GLN A 47 -5.87 11.70 10.01
C GLN A 47 -6.63 12.37 8.86
N CYS A 48 -6.28 12.01 7.62
CA CYS A 48 -6.95 12.44 6.40
C CYS A 48 -6.77 11.36 5.33
N PRO A 49 -7.58 11.36 4.24
CA PRO A 49 -7.37 10.41 3.17
C PRO A 49 -5.99 10.55 2.55
N ALA A 50 -5.38 9.40 2.24
CA ALA A 50 -4.07 9.32 1.62
C ALA A 50 -4.11 8.32 0.47
N GLY A 51 -3.23 8.49 -0.51
CA GLY A 51 -3.20 7.53 -1.59
C GLY A 51 -1.92 7.49 -2.39
N PHE A 52 -1.91 6.50 -3.28
CA PHE A 52 -0.82 6.15 -4.17
C PHE A 52 -1.39 5.91 -5.56
N ALA A 53 -0.71 6.40 -6.60
CA ALA A 53 -1.01 6.10 -7.99
C ALA A 53 0.28 5.68 -8.69
N ASP A 54 0.22 4.60 -9.46
CA ASP A 54 1.29 4.18 -10.36
C ASP A 54 1.22 4.92 -11.70
N GLY A 55 2.30 4.86 -12.48
CA GLY A 55 2.38 5.47 -13.81
C GLY A 55 1.53 4.77 -14.87
N SER A 56 0.93 3.61 -14.56
CA SER A 56 0.07 2.82 -15.45
C SER A 56 -1.43 3.03 -15.23
N GLY A 57 -1.81 3.90 -14.29
CA GLY A 57 -3.20 4.26 -14.00
C GLY A 57 -3.85 3.47 -12.86
N GLY A 58 -3.12 2.56 -12.21
CA GLY A 58 -3.57 1.91 -10.97
C GLY A 58 -3.41 2.85 -9.78
N PHE A 59 -4.38 2.87 -8.87
CA PHE A 59 -4.28 3.71 -7.67
C PHE A 59 -5.04 3.17 -6.47
N VAL A 60 -4.55 3.50 -5.27
CA VAL A 60 -5.13 3.19 -3.97
C VAL A 60 -5.47 4.48 -3.27
N ARG A 61 -6.69 4.58 -2.77
CA ARG A 61 -7.11 5.63 -1.84
C ARG A 61 -7.52 4.99 -0.53
N ALA A 62 -6.91 5.40 0.57
CA ALA A 62 -7.27 4.99 1.92
C ALA A 62 -7.86 6.17 2.68
N LEU A 63 -8.94 5.91 3.42
CA LEU A 63 -9.55 6.87 4.34
C LEU A 63 -8.85 6.85 5.70
N ALA A 64 -9.09 7.87 6.52
CA ALA A 64 -8.50 8.01 7.86
C ALA A 64 -8.87 6.85 8.82
N ASP A 65 -10.03 6.20 8.61
CA ASP A 65 -10.44 4.99 9.34
C ASP A 65 -9.72 3.72 8.86
N GLY A 66 -8.92 3.84 7.80
CA GLY A 66 -8.16 2.77 7.14
C GLY A 66 -8.97 1.92 6.16
N SER A 67 -10.22 2.26 5.88
CA SER A 67 -10.95 1.69 4.75
C SER A 67 -10.30 2.10 3.43
N VAL A 68 -10.44 1.27 2.41
CA VAL A 68 -9.87 1.51 1.08
C VAL A 68 -11.02 1.73 0.11
N GLU A 69 -10.94 2.82 -0.62
CA GLU A 69 -11.85 3.14 -1.70
C GLU A 69 -11.17 2.94 -3.05
N TYR A 70 -11.99 2.62 -4.04
CA TYR A 70 -11.59 2.49 -5.44
C TYR A 70 -12.38 3.51 -6.28
N PRO A 71 -12.03 4.80 -6.23
CA PRO A 71 -12.60 5.78 -7.14
C PRO A 71 -12.35 5.40 -8.61
N SER A 72 -13.04 6.05 -9.54
CA SER A 72 -12.79 5.88 -10.98
C SER A 72 -11.58 6.67 -11.48
N ALA A 73 -11.13 7.68 -10.74
CA ALA A 73 -9.92 8.46 -11.01
C ALA A 73 -9.25 8.92 -9.71
N PRO A 74 -7.91 9.07 -9.67
CA PRO A 74 -7.24 9.62 -8.52
C PRO A 74 -7.65 11.09 -8.31
N PRO A 75 -7.82 11.54 -7.06
CA PRO A 75 -8.24 12.91 -6.78
C PRO A 75 -7.22 13.92 -7.31
N VAL A 76 -7.73 14.96 -7.95
CA VAL A 76 -6.91 16.02 -8.59
C VAL A 76 -6.35 17.01 -7.57
N ASN A 77 -6.94 17.06 -6.38
CA ASN A 77 -6.65 18.05 -5.34
C ASN A 77 -5.93 17.40 -4.15
N GLY A 78 -5.05 18.15 -3.49
CA GLY A 78 -4.28 17.71 -2.33
C GLY A 78 -2.77 17.86 -2.54
N ALA A 79 -2.02 17.83 -1.43
CA ALA A 79 -0.56 17.85 -1.49
C ALA A 79 -0.07 16.50 -2.01
N ALA A 80 0.78 16.52 -3.03
CA ALA A 80 1.26 15.32 -3.71
C ALA A 80 2.76 15.37 -3.94
N ARG A 81 3.40 14.19 -3.95
CA ARG A 81 4.83 14.03 -4.27
C ARG A 81 4.99 12.97 -5.35
N PRO A 82 5.75 13.24 -6.43
CA PRO A 82 5.97 12.28 -7.50
C PRO A 82 6.86 11.11 -7.04
N LEU A 83 6.72 9.98 -7.70
CA LEU A 83 7.54 8.80 -7.50
C LEU A 83 8.54 8.62 -8.66
N PRO A 84 9.76 8.12 -8.41
CA PRO A 84 10.75 7.85 -9.46
C PRO A 84 10.26 6.87 -10.54
N SER A 85 9.39 5.92 -10.18
CA SER A 85 8.85 4.88 -11.08
C SER A 85 7.79 5.39 -12.06
N GLY A 86 7.46 6.69 -12.05
CA GLY A 86 6.25 7.20 -12.66
C GLY A 86 5.05 6.90 -11.74
N GLY A 87 4.38 7.95 -11.28
CA GLY A 87 3.32 7.86 -10.26
C GLY A 87 3.44 8.98 -9.23
N ARG A 88 2.58 8.93 -8.21
CA ARG A 88 2.58 9.89 -7.10
C ARG A 88 1.96 9.31 -5.83
N VAL A 89 2.33 9.87 -4.69
CA VAL A 89 1.60 9.77 -3.44
C VAL A 89 0.92 11.10 -3.10
N TRP A 90 -0.15 11.07 -2.32
CA TRP A 90 -0.85 12.30 -1.92
C TRP A 90 -1.52 12.21 -0.55
N LEU A 91 -1.84 13.38 0.01
CA LEU A 91 -2.72 13.61 1.15
C LEU A 91 -3.88 14.54 0.75
N GLU A 92 -5.10 14.17 1.12
CA GLU A 92 -6.33 14.93 0.87
C GLU A 92 -6.71 15.72 2.12
N ARG A 93 -5.98 16.79 2.39
CA ARG A 93 -6.29 17.69 3.50
C ARG A 93 -7.22 18.80 3.03
N GLU A 94 -8.29 19.04 3.78
CA GLU A 94 -9.08 20.26 3.63
C GLU A 94 -8.38 21.42 4.34
N GLY A 95 -8.22 22.55 3.65
CA GLY A 95 -7.60 23.75 4.22
C GLY A 95 -6.06 23.72 4.22
N ARG A 96 -5.44 24.31 5.25
CA ARG A 96 -3.98 24.50 5.31
C ARG A 96 -3.26 23.18 5.61
N ALA A 97 -2.10 22.98 4.99
CA ALA A 97 -1.17 21.93 5.36
C ALA A 97 -0.81 21.98 6.86
N HIS A 98 -0.77 20.82 7.50
CA HIS A 98 -0.27 20.65 8.86
C HIS A 98 1.26 20.61 8.86
N GLY A 99 1.88 20.90 10.02
CA GLY A 99 3.33 21.03 10.14
C GLY A 99 4.14 19.79 9.75
N LEU A 100 3.55 18.59 9.89
CA LEU A 100 4.21 17.32 9.56
C LEU A 100 3.86 16.80 8.16
N ASP A 101 2.98 17.45 7.41
CA ASP A 101 2.51 16.91 6.12
C ASP A 101 3.64 16.72 5.11
N GLU A 102 4.60 17.65 5.09
CA GLU A 102 5.73 17.59 4.18
C GLU A 102 6.61 16.36 4.46
N ILE A 103 6.97 16.13 5.73
CA ILE A 103 7.78 14.97 6.11
C ILE A 103 7.00 13.66 5.96
N VAL A 104 5.70 13.65 6.24
CA VAL A 104 4.83 12.48 6.01
C VAL A 104 4.79 12.13 4.52
N LEU A 105 4.57 13.11 3.64
CA LEU A 105 4.55 12.88 2.19
C LEU A 105 5.90 12.44 1.65
N GLU A 106 6.98 13.02 2.16
CA GLU A 106 8.34 12.63 1.82
C GLU A 106 8.61 11.17 2.16
N ARG A 107 8.40 10.81 3.43
CA ARG A 107 8.65 9.45 3.90
C ARG A 107 7.70 8.43 3.27
N PHE A 108 6.46 8.81 3.01
CA PHE A 108 5.53 7.96 2.27
C PHE A 108 6.00 7.72 0.84
N ALA A 109 6.48 8.74 0.12
CA ALA A 109 6.99 8.58 -1.24
C ALA A 109 8.20 7.63 -1.30
N GLU A 110 9.16 7.80 -0.38
CA GLU A 110 10.35 6.94 -0.28
C GLU A 110 9.98 5.49 0.05
N ALA A 111 9.14 5.29 1.07
CA ALA A 111 8.70 3.96 1.47
C ALA A 111 7.90 3.26 0.36
N ALA A 112 7.00 4.00 -0.32
CA ALA A 112 6.22 3.48 -1.43
C ALA A 112 7.12 3.10 -2.62
N ALA A 113 8.13 3.90 -2.94
CA ALA A 113 9.08 3.57 -4.01
C ALA A 113 9.80 2.23 -3.73
N VAL A 114 10.28 2.02 -2.50
CA VAL A 114 10.89 0.75 -2.08
C VAL A 114 9.90 -0.41 -2.18
N ALA A 115 8.65 -0.20 -1.76
CA ALA A 115 7.63 -1.24 -1.85
C ALA A 115 7.25 -1.60 -3.31
N VAL A 116 7.20 -0.61 -4.20
CA VAL A 116 6.96 -0.81 -5.64
C VAL A 116 8.11 -1.56 -6.29
N GLU A 117 9.36 -1.16 -6.03
CA GLU A 117 10.55 -1.82 -6.56
C GLU A 117 10.61 -3.28 -6.11
N ARG A 118 10.32 -3.53 -4.83
CA ARG A 118 10.24 -4.88 -4.27
C ARG A 118 9.14 -5.72 -4.92
N ALA A 119 7.96 -5.14 -5.14
CA ALA A 119 6.84 -5.82 -5.78
C ALA A 119 7.12 -6.13 -7.27
N ALA A 120 7.88 -5.27 -7.96
CA ALA A 120 8.30 -5.55 -9.32
C ALA A 120 9.23 -6.78 -9.38
N GLY A 121 10.12 -6.92 -8.38
CA GLY A 121 11.11 -8.00 -8.26
C GLY A 121 12.10 -8.05 -9.43
N PRO A 122 13.10 -8.95 -9.42
CA PRO A 122 13.97 -9.21 -10.58
C PRO A 122 13.25 -9.99 -11.69
N ALA A 123 11.92 -9.96 -11.68
CA ALA A 123 11.11 -10.92 -12.38
C ALA A 123 11.15 -10.70 -13.88
N VAL A 124 11.44 -11.78 -14.59
CA VAL A 124 11.56 -11.77 -16.04
C VAL A 124 10.15 -11.54 -16.61
N ASN A 125 9.96 -10.44 -17.33
CA ASN A 125 8.79 -10.23 -18.17
C ASN A 125 8.99 -11.00 -19.48
N ASP A 126 8.95 -12.32 -19.39
CA ASP A 126 9.04 -13.23 -20.53
C ASP A 126 7.68 -13.91 -20.74
N PRO A 127 6.97 -13.60 -21.85
CA PRO A 127 5.75 -14.28 -22.26
C PRO A 127 5.84 -15.81 -22.19
N ALA A 128 7.01 -16.37 -22.52
CA ALA A 128 7.22 -17.82 -22.51
C ALA A 128 7.06 -18.43 -21.11
N LEU A 129 7.31 -17.68 -20.04
CA LEU A 129 7.09 -18.16 -18.67
C LEU A 129 5.60 -18.28 -18.35
N VAL A 130 4.75 -17.39 -18.88
CA VAL A 130 3.30 -17.49 -18.71
C VAL A 130 2.76 -18.67 -19.52
N GLU A 131 3.19 -18.79 -20.78
CA GLU A 131 2.84 -19.95 -21.62
C GLU A 131 3.25 -21.26 -20.96
N LEU A 132 4.47 -21.33 -20.40
CA LEU A 132 4.95 -22.50 -19.68
C LEU A 132 4.10 -22.84 -18.46
N VAL A 133 3.63 -21.84 -17.71
CA VAL A 133 2.75 -22.09 -16.57
C VAL A 133 1.41 -22.71 -17.01
N LEU A 134 0.89 -22.23 -18.14
CA LEU A 134 -0.41 -22.63 -18.69
C LEU A 134 -0.34 -23.88 -19.57
N ALA A 135 0.85 -24.29 -19.99
CA ALA A 135 1.04 -25.44 -20.84
C ALA A 135 0.53 -26.73 -20.18
N GLU A 136 -0.26 -27.49 -20.93
CA GLU A 136 -0.83 -28.75 -20.48
C GLU A 136 0.27 -29.73 -20.03
N GLY A 137 1.34 -29.83 -20.82
CA GLY A 137 2.45 -30.75 -20.59
C GLY A 137 3.50 -30.32 -19.56
N ALA A 138 3.41 -29.12 -18.98
CA ALA A 138 4.44 -28.64 -18.05
C ALA A 138 4.46 -29.44 -16.73
N GLY A 139 5.65 -29.84 -16.28
CA GLY A 139 5.80 -30.51 -14.99
C GLY A 139 5.54 -29.56 -13.81
N GLU A 140 5.20 -30.09 -12.63
CA GLU A 140 4.98 -29.28 -11.42
C GLU A 140 6.23 -28.45 -11.04
N THR A 141 7.41 -29.07 -11.08
CA THR A 141 8.68 -28.40 -10.76
C THR A 141 8.99 -27.26 -11.74
N GLU A 142 8.66 -27.45 -13.01
CA GLU A 142 8.88 -26.48 -14.07
C GLU A 142 7.92 -25.28 -13.93
N ARG A 143 6.63 -25.57 -13.70
CA ARG A 143 5.61 -24.58 -13.33
C ARG A 143 6.03 -23.76 -12.10
N ALA A 144 6.46 -24.42 -11.03
CA ALA A 144 6.90 -23.77 -9.80
C ALA A 144 8.16 -22.91 -10.01
N ARG A 145 9.07 -23.33 -10.89
CA ARG A 145 10.23 -22.52 -11.29
C ARG A 145 9.80 -21.29 -12.09
N ALA A 146 8.92 -21.44 -13.07
CA ALA A 146 8.43 -20.34 -13.89
C ALA A 146 7.68 -19.29 -13.06
N LEU A 147 6.80 -19.73 -12.14
CA LEU A 147 6.11 -18.85 -11.21
C LEU A 147 7.08 -18.06 -10.31
N ARG A 148 8.13 -18.70 -9.79
CA ARG A 148 9.16 -18.01 -8.99
C ARG A 148 9.96 -17.01 -9.82
N LEU A 149 10.33 -17.34 -11.06
CA LEU A 149 11.01 -16.42 -11.98
C LEU A 149 10.15 -15.20 -12.33
N MET A 150 8.83 -15.37 -12.34
CA MET A 150 7.87 -14.28 -12.53
C MET A 150 7.58 -13.48 -11.24
N GLY A 151 8.14 -13.89 -10.10
CA GLY A 151 8.01 -13.21 -8.80
C GLY A 151 6.85 -13.68 -7.94
N PHE A 152 6.17 -14.78 -8.28
CA PHE A 152 5.12 -15.34 -7.43
C PHE A 152 5.73 -16.07 -6.21
N PRO A 153 5.24 -15.82 -4.98
CA PRO A 153 5.71 -16.53 -3.79
C PRO A 153 5.38 -18.03 -3.86
N ALA A 154 6.30 -18.88 -3.40
CA ALA A 154 6.19 -20.34 -3.51
C ALA A 154 4.93 -20.96 -2.85
N ALA A 155 4.36 -20.30 -1.85
CA ALA A 155 3.17 -20.75 -1.11
C ALA A 155 1.91 -19.92 -1.39
N ALA A 156 1.98 -18.93 -2.29
CA ALA A 156 0.83 -18.09 -2.62
C ALA A 156 -0.06 -18.81 -3.64
N PRO A 157 -1.37 -18.96 -3.40
CA PRO A 157 -2.28 -19.41 -4.44
C PRO A 157 -2.22 -18.43 -5.62
N VAL A 158 -2.15 -18.94 -6.85
CA VAL A 158 -2.16 -18.12 -8.08
C VAL A 158 -3.48 -18.35 -8.81
N ARG A 159 -4.11 -17.28 -9.29
CA ARG A 159 -5.29 -17.33 -10.14
C ARG A 159 -4.91 -16.91 -11.55
N VAL A 160 -5.52 -17.58 -12.52
CA VAL A 160 -5.39 -17.26 -13.94
C VAL A 160 -6.74 -16.79 -14.46
N LEU A 161 -6.75 -15.66 -15.17
CA LEU A 161 -7.92 -15.10 -15.83
C LEU A 161 -7.65 -15.06 -17.33
N ALA A 162 -8.61 -15.50 -18.14
CA ALA A 162 -8.61 -15.29 -19.58
C ALA A 162 -9.52 -14.10 -19.90
N VAL A 163 -8.93 -13.01 -20.41
CA VAL A 163 -9.65 -11.76 -20.69
C VAL A 163 -9.78 -11.59 -22.18
N SER A 164 -11.02 -11.47 -22.66
CA SER A 164 -11.32 -11.07 -24.04
C SER A 164 -11.33 -9.54 -24.13
N GLY A 165 -10.51 -8.96 -25.01
CA GLY A 165 -10.37 -7.51 -25.16
C GLY A 165 -9.31 -6.89 -24.23
N PRO A 166 -9.33 -5.55 -24.03
CA PRO A 166 -8.27 -4.85 -23.31
C PRO A 166 -8.27 -5.18 -21.81
N ALA A 167 -7.16 -5.74 -21.30
CA ALA A 167 -7.00 -6.12 -19.91
C ALA A 167 -6.47 -5.01 -18.99
N GLY A 168 -6.04 -3.87 -19.54
CA GLY A 168 -5.31 -2.83 -18.80
C GLY A 168 -6.02 -2.32 -17.54
N GLY A 169 -7.34 -2.08 -17.60
CA GLY A 169 -8.10 -1.64 -16.43
C GLY A 169 -8.20 -2.69 -15.32
N LEU A 170 -8.37 -3.98 -15.69
CA LEU A 170 -8.38 -5.09 -14.73
C LEU A 170 -7.01 -5.22 -14.05
N VAL A 171 -5.94 -5.20 -14.84
CA VAL A 171 -4.58 -5.36 -14.35
C VAL A 171 -4.18 -4.18 -13.45
N ALA A 172 -4.51 -2.95 -13.83
CA ALA A 172 -4.33 -1.78 -13.00
C ALA A 172 -5.07 -1.90 -11.66
N GLY A 173 -6.34 -2.35 -11.68
CA GLY A 173 -7.13 -2.56 -10.47
C GLY A 173 -6.58 -3.65 -9.55
N LEU A 174 -6.08 -4.75 -10.10
CA LEU A 174 -5.44 -5.82 -9.33
C LEU A 174 -4.13 -5.34 -8.69
N ARG A 175 -3.27 -4.65 -9.43
CA ARG A 175 -2.03 -4.05 -8.90
C ARG A 175 -2.32 -3.05 -7.78
N ALA A 176 -3.32 -2.19 -7.99
CA ALA A 176 -3.82 -1.28 -6.96
C ALA A 176 -4.31 -2.03 -5.71
N ALA A 177 -4.98 -3.17 -5.87
CA ALA A 177 -5.37 -3.99 -4.72
C ALA A 177 -4.17 -4.64 -3.98
N GLY A 178 -2.94 -4.36 -4.40
CA GLY A 178 -1.70 -4.89 -3.85
C GLY A 178 -1.42 -6.31 -4.33
N ARG A 179 -1.91 -6.68 -5.53
CA ARG A 179 -1.69 -8.01 -6.12
C ARG A 179 -0.45 -8.01 -7.00
N HIS A 180 0.27 -9.12 -6.96
CA HIS A 180 1.31 -9.39 -7.95
C HIS A 180 0.65 -9.88 -9.23
N VAL A 181 0.86 -9.19 -10.35
CA VAL A 181 0.15 -9.45 -11.60
C VAL A 181 1.09 -9.53 -12.80
N ARG A 182 0.98 -10.62 -13.56
CA ARG A 182 1.60 -10.80 -14.88
C ARG A 182 0.52 -10.96 -15.93
N GLU A 183 0.76 -10.41 -17.11
CA GLU A 183 -0.15 -10.55 -18.24
C GLU A 183 0.62 -10.88 -19.51
N THR A 184 0.03 -11.69 -20.38
CA THR A 184 0.54 -11.93 -21.74
C THR A 184 -0.61 -12.11 -22.71
N PRO A 185 -0.52 -11.57 -23.95
CA PRO A 185 -1.41 -12.00 -25.01
C PRO A 185 -1.15 -13.47 -25.35
N MET A 186 -2.22 -14.20 -25.65
CA MET A 186 -2.17 -15.60 -26.07
C MET A 186 -3.13 -15.82 -27.23
N ASP A 187 -2.65 -16.52 -28.25
CA ASP A 187 -3.49 -16.96 -29.35
C ASP A 187 -4.21 -18.24 -28.96
N VAL A 188 -5.53 -18.24 -29.12
CA VAL A 188 -6.41 -19.37 -28.85
C VAL A 188 -7.28 -19.63 -30.09
N PRO A 189 -7.84 -20.85 -30.24
CA PRO A 189 -8.82 -21.10 -31.28
C PRO A 189 -9.99 -20.10 -31.17
N GLY A 190 -10.15 -19.25 -32.18
CA GLY A 190 -11.20 -18.22 -32.20
C GLY A 190 -10.78 -16.80 -31.85
N GLY A 191 -9.49 -16.53 -31.56
CA GLY A 191 -8.96 -15.18 -31.42
C GLY A 191 -7.79 -15.06 -30.45
N THR A 192 -7.46 -13.83 -30.04
CA THR A 192 -6.42 -13.56 -29.05
C THR A 192 -7.08 -13.20 -27.72
N VAL A 193 -6.62 -13.81 -26.63
CA VAL A 193 -7.01 -13.48 -25.25
C VAL A 193 -5.81 -12.94 -24.49
N THR A 194 -6.03 -12.14 -23.46
CA THR A 194 -4.95 -11.79 -22.51
C THR A 194 -5.05 -12.73 -21.31
N ALA A 195 -4.02 -13.54 -21.08
CA ALA A 195 -3.90 -14.32 -19.86
C ALA A 195 -3.34 -13.44 -18.75
N VAL A 196 -4.06 -13.33 -17.64
CA VAL A 196 -3.66 -12.55 -16.46
C VAL A 196 -3.46 -13.49 -15.28
N LEU A 197 -2.22 -13.58 -14.80
CA LEU A 197 -1.84 -14.32 -13.60
C LEU A 197 -1.78 -13.35 -12.44
N ALA A 198 -2.52 -13.63 -11.37
CA ALA A 198 -2.51 -12.81 -10.16
C ALA A 198 -2.38 -13.69 -8.91
N ASP A 199 -1.68 -13.21 -7.88
CA ASP A 199 -1.76 -13.87 -6.58
C ASP A 199 -3.19 -13.79 -6.04
N ALA A 200 -3.69 -14.88 -5.47
CA ALA A 200 -4.95 -14.86 -4.75
C ALA A 200 -4.67 -14.15 -3.43
N ALA A 201 -5.41 -13.07 -3.19
CA ALA A 201 -5.34 -12.25 -1.98
C ALA A 201 -4.81 -13.02 -0.76
N GLY A 202 -3.68 -12.57 -0.21
CA GLY A 202 -3.36 -12.84 1.17
C GLY A 202 -4.58 -12.41 1.98
N ARG A 203 -5.29 -13.37 2.58
CA ARG A 203 -6.19 -13.08 3.69
C ARG A 203 -5.30 -12.40 4.73
N SER A 204 -5.34 -11.06 4.74
CA SER A 204 -4.66 -10.25 5.74
C SER A 204 -5.00 -10.85 7.09
N GLY A 205 -3.97 -11.17 7.87
CA GLY A 205 -4.12 -11.48 9.28
C GLY A 205 -5.07 -10.46 9.89
N ARG A 206 -6.13 -10.97 10.51
CA ARG A 206 -7.00 -10.25 11.42
C ARG A 206 -6.09 -9.82 12.58
N GLY A 207 -5.47 -8.64 12.46
CA GLY A 207 -4.82 -7.99 13.58
C GLY A 207 -5.91 -7.62 14.57
N GLU A 208 -5.93 -8.31 15.71
CA GLU A 208 -6.66 -7.86 16.88
C GLU A 208 -6.26 -6.40 17.18
N PRO A 209 -7.21 -5.52 17.54
CA PRO A 209 -6.85 -4.21 18.04
C PRO A 209 -6.14 -4.40 19.39
N ALA A 210 -4.81 -4.29 19.39
CA ALA A 210 -4.02 -4.10 20.59
C ALA A 210 -4.56 -2.84 21.29
N GLY A 211 -4.94 -3.03 22.55
CA GLY A 211 -5.76 -2.11 23.33
C GLY A 211 -5.24 -0.68 23.40
N GLY A 212 -6.21 0.24 23.46
CA GLY A 212 -5.99 1.64 23.71
C GLY A 212 -5.22 1.88 25.01
N ILE A 213 -4.29 2.82 24.95
CA ILE A 213 -3.53 3.35 26.07
C ILE A 213 -4.19 4.68 26.46
N GLY A 214 -4.54 4.83 27.74
CA GLY A 214 -5.09 6.02 28.39
C GLY A 214 -6.24 5.60 29.33
N GLY A 215 -6.05 5.39 30.64
CA GLY A 215 -5.56 6.36 31.63
C GLY A 215 -6.76 7.17 32.14
N ALA A 216 -7.40 6.79 33.26
CA ALA A 216 -7.23 7.41 34.60
C ALA A 216 -7.61 8.90 34.61
N GLU A 217 -8.50 9.48 35.41
CA GLU A 217 -9.24 9.20 36.65
C GLU A 217 -10.48 10.15 36.60
N ASP A 218 -11.57 9.84 37.31
CA ASP A 218 -12.16 10.89 38.17
C ASP A 218 -12.81 10.27 39.42
N ARG A 219 -12.59 10.95 40.53
CA ARG A 219 -12.88 10.54 41.90
C ARG A 219 -14.26 11.04 42.30
N GLY A 220 -15.00 10.15 42.98
CA GLY A 220 -15.52 10.48 44.30
C GLY A 220 -16.99 10.87 44.46
N THR A 221 -17.56 10.24 45.50
CA THR A 221 -18.70 10.66 46.36
C THR A 221 -20.04 10.00 46.00
N GLY A 222 -20.77 9.30 46.88
CA GLY A 222 -20.56 8.97 48.29
C GLY A 222 -21.67 8.05 48.84
N ALA A 223 -21.43 7.58 50.07
CA ALA A 223 -22.37 7.21 51.15
C ALA A 223 -23.46 6.12 50.97
N ALA A 224 -23.30 5.03 51.74
CA ALA A 224 -24.28 4.34 52.62
C ALA A 224 -23.65 2.96 52.97
N GLU A 225 -23.54 2.43 54.20
CA GLU A 225 -24.26 2.52 55.47
C GLU A 225 -23.28 2.25 56.64
N PRO A 226 -23.76 2.18 57.90
CA PRO A 226 -23.53 0.89 58.57
C PRO A 226 -24.73 0.35 59.34
N GLY A 227 -24.84 -0.98 59.35
CA GLY A 227 -25.36 -1.78 60.46
C GLY A 227 -24.22 -2.35 61.29
#